data_AF-A0A3R6WW60-F1
#
_entry.id   AF-A0A3R6WW60-F1
#
_cell.length_a   1.000
_cell.length_b   1.000
_cell.length_c   1.000
_cell.angle_alpha   90.00
_cell.angle_beta   90.00
_cell.angle_gamma   90.00
#
_symmetry.space_group_name_H-M   'P 1'
#
loop_
_entity.id
_entity.type
_entity.pdbx_description
1 polymer ?
#
loop_
_entity_poly.entity_id
_entity_poly.type
_entity_poly.pdbx_seq_one_letter_code
_entity_poly.pdbx_strand_id
1 'polypeptide(L)'
;MLVISAGTGGTITGTAKKIKEKCPSVVVVGVDPQGSILALPDTLNDHNRLKSYEVEGIGYDFIPEVLHRDVVDKWIKTNDQDSFVMARRMIREEGLLCGGSCGSAMAAAVIAAKDLLPGQKCVVMLPDSTRNYMTKFLSDDWMYDHGYVQNLDKKPANQAWWAKKFVSELPLNVPYTITASLPCKEAVDILKAEGFDNLPVVDEQNAIVGVISEGNLTAQLLPGRILPSDPVSKAMYKQFKKVSTHTTLSELSRIFDKDHFALVVTEQRRYSAGGVVETKSVIFGVVTRIDLLTFITAKE
;
A
#
# COMPACT_ATOMS: atom_id res chain seq x y z
N MET A 1 -3.96 -34.87 4.76
CA MET A 1 -2.65 -34.19 4.85
C MET A 1 -2.79 -32.97 5.75
N LEU A 2 -1.75 -32.66 6.50
CA LEU A 2 -1.66 -31.49 7.37
C LEU A 2 -0.37 -30.73 7.03
N VAL A 3 -0.46 -29.43 6.76
CA VAL A 3 0.67 -28.58 6.39
C VAL A 3 0.82 -27.47 7.42
N ILE A 4 1.98 -27.40 8.08
CA ILE A 4 2.24 -26.46 9.16
C ILE A 4 3.66 -25.88 9.01
N SER A 5 3.76 -24.55 9.06
CA SER A 5 5.05 -23.87 9.11
C SER A 5 5.71 -23.96 10.49
N ALA A 6 7.02 -24.21 10.51
CA ALA A 6 7.78 -24.48 11.73
C ALA A 6 8.57 -23.23 12.17
N GLY A 7 8.27 -22.73 13.37
CA GLY A 7 9.12 -21.80 14.12
C GLY A 7 9.73 -22.53 15.31
N THR A 8 9.21 -22.28 16.51
CA THR A 8 9.59 -23.06 17.71
C THR A 8 9.30 -24.56 17.56
N GLY A 9 8.34 -24.93 16.72
CA GLY A 9 7.95 -26.32 16.46
C GLY A 9 6.84 -26.86 17.34
N GLY A 10 6.43 -26.14 18.39
CA GLY A 10 5.39 -26.61 19.31
C GLY A 10 4.06 -26.91 18.62
N THR A 11 3.62 -26.05 17.70
CA THR A 11 2.36 -26.24 16.95
C THR A 11 2.39 -27.50 16.08
N ILE A 12 3.44 -27.67 15.26
CA ILE A 12 3.55 -28.84 14.39
C ILE A 12 3.70 -30.12 15.19
N THR A 13 4.53 -30.11 16.24
CA THR A 13 4.74 -31.29 17.09
C THR A 13 3.47 -31.69 17.83
N GLY A 14 2.81 -30.76 18.53
CA GLY A 14 1.60 -31.07 19.31
C GLY A 14 0.45 -31.54 18.43
N THR A 15 0.22 -30.84 17.31
CA THR A 15 -0.86 -31.16 16.38
C THR A 15 -0.60 -32.49 15.67
N ALA A 16 0.63 -32.73 15.19
CA ALA A 16 0.99 -33.96 14.51
C ALA A 16 0.83 -35.18 15.42
N LYS A 17 1.35 -35.12 16.66
CA LYS A 17 1.20 -36.20 17.64
C LYS A 17 -0.28 -36.52 17.87
N LYS A 18 -1.10 -35.51 18.17
CA LYS A 18 -2.52 -35.72 18.47
C LYS A 18 -3.31 -36.24 17.28
N ILE A 19 -3.06 -35.73 16.08
CA ILE A 19 -3.78 -36.20 14.89
C ILE A 19 -3.33 -37.61 14.51
N LYS A 20 -2.03 -37.94 14.60
CA LYS A 20 -1.56 -39.31 14.31
C LYS A 20 -2.16 -40.36 15.27
N GLU A 21 -2.48 -40.01 16.52
CA GLU A 21 -3.23 -40.91 17.43
C GLU A 21 -4.61 -41.29 16.89
N LYS A 22 -5.30 -40.38 16.19
CA LYS A 22 -6.68 -40.57 15.72
C LYS A 22 -6.78 -40.90 14.23
N CYS A 23 -5.81 -40.48 13.45
CA CYS A 23 -5.68 -40.69 12.01
C CYS A 23 -4.21 -41.00 11.70
N PRO A 24 -3.74 -42.26 11.94
CA PRO A 24 -2.33 -42.62 11.77
C PRO A 24 -1.81 -42.45 10.34
N SER A 25 -2.70 -42.52 9.35
CA SER A 25 -2.39 -42.34 7.94
C SER A 25 -2.23 -40.87 7.51
N VAL A 26 -2.35 -39.91 8.43
CA VAL A 26 -2.12 -38.50 8.10
C VAL A 26 -0.66 -38.27 7.73
N VAL A 27 -0.45 -37.65 6.57
CA VAL A 27 0.84 -37.08 6.16
C VAL A 27 0.95 -35.67 6.74
N VAL A 28 1.99 -35.45 7.53
CA VAL A 28 2.37 -34.17 8.15
C VAL A 28 3.53 -33.58 7.38
N VAL A 29 3.30 -32.38 6.83
CA VAL A 29 4.28 -31.62 6.06
C VAL A 29 4.73 -30.42 6.88
N GLY A 30 6.02 -30.40 7.22
CA GLY A 30 6.69 -29.26 7.84
C GLY A 30 7.16 -28.25 6.80
N VAL A 31 6.88 -26.98 7.03
CA VAL A 31 7.30 -25.88 6.14
C VAL A 31 8.34 -25.04 6.84
N ASP A 32 9.49 -24.86 6.21
CA ASP A 32 10.66 -24.24 6.82
C ASP A 32 11.30 -23.22 5.85
N PRO A 33 11.57 -21.97 6.24
CA PRO A 33 12.13 -21.00 5.32
C PRO A 33 13.57 -21.35 4.92
N GLN A 34 13.95 -21.02 3.68
CA GLN A 34 15.35 -20.97 3.27
C GLN A 34 16.10 -19.98 4.19
N GLY A 35 17.24 -20.38 4.75
CA GLY A 35 17.88 -19.68 5.87
C GLY A 35 17.88 -20.50 7.16
N SER A 36 16.80 -21.23 7.42
CA SER A 36 16.69 -22.07 8.61
C SER A 36 17.31 -23.46 8.44
N ILE A 37 17.62 -24.11 9.56
CA ILE A 37 18.16 -25.47 9.67
C ILE A 37 17.17 -26.50 10.25
N LEU A 38 15.87 -26.19 10.37
CA LEU A 38 14.92 -27.10 11.03
C LEU A 38 14.60 -28.33 10.17
N ALA A 39 14.58 -28.18 8.85
CA ALA A 39 14.14 -29.23 7.93
C ALA A 39 15.06 -30.47 7.90
N LEU A 40 14.46 -31.61 7.59
CA LEU A 40 15.15 -32.89 7.33
C LEU A 40 14.82 -33.44 5.94
N PRO A 41 15.76 -34.12 5.26
CA PRO A 41 17.18 -34.27 5.64
C PRO A 41 17.94 -32.93 5.59
N ASP A 42 19.08 -32.84 6.27
CA ASP A 42 19.84 -31.58 6.41
C ASP A 42 20.31 -31.01 5.07
N THR A 43 20.41 -31.84 4.02
CA THR A 43 20.70 -31.40 2.65
C THR A 43 19.66 -30.43 2.08
N LEU A 44 18.44 -30.39 2.62
CA LEU A 44 17.44 -29.38 2.26
C LEU A 44 17.83 -27.98 2.74
N ASN A 45 18.74 -27.86 3.72
CA ASN A 45 19.13 -26.60 4.32
C ASN A 45 20.35 -25.96 3.66
N ASP A 46 20.98 -26.63 2.70
CA ASP A 46 22.23 -26.15 2.08
C ASP A 46 22.03 -24.84 1.30
N HIS A 47 20.86 -24.67 0.68
CA HIS A 47 20.53 -23.46 -0.05
C HIS A 47 20.23 -22.30 0.91
N ASN A 48 21.06 -21.26 0.87
CA ASN A 48 20.97 -20.07 1.72
C ASN A 48 21.04 -20.39 3.23
N ARG A 49 21.75 -21.46 3.63
CA ARG A 49 21.93 -21.84 5.04
C ARG A 49 22.36 -20.65 5.90
N LEU A 50 21.64 -20.42 7.01
CA LEU A 50 21.88 -19.34 7.99
C LEU A 50 21.88 -17.92 7.40
N LYS A 51 21.32 -17.72 6.20
CA LYS A 51 21.04 -16.37 5.69
C LYS A 51 19.72 -15.87 6.25
N SER A 52 19.66 -14.57 6.50
CA SER A 52 18.42 -13.88 6.90
C SER A 52 17.38 -13.92 5.79
N TYR A 53 16.12 -13.82 6.20
CA TYR A 53 14.93 -13.80 5.36
C TYR A 53 13.89 -12.85 5.98
N GLU A 54 12.92 -12.40 5.18
CA GLU A 54 11.95 -11.38 5.56
C GLU A 54 10.66 -11.93 6.17
N VAL A 55 10.32 -13.20 5.89
CA VAL A 55 9.16 -13.86 6.52
C VAL A 55 9.39 -14.03 8.02
N GLU A 56 8.42 -13.60 8.82
CA GLU A 56 8.53 -13.60 10.27
C GLU A 56 7.78 -14.77 10.92
N GLY A 57 8.28 -15.22 12.08
CA GLY A 57 7.63 -16.21 12.95
C GLY A 57 7.94 -17.68 12.66
N ILE A 58 8.72 -17.97 11.61
CA ILE A 58 9.12 -19.34 11.22
C ILE A 58 10.62 -19.43 10.96
N GLY A 59 11.18 -20.63 11.10
CA GLY A 59 12.60 -20.95 11.02
C GLY A 59 13.43 -20.51 12.23
N TYR A 60 14.52 -21.24 12.48
CA TYR A 60 15.58 -20.93 13.45
C TYR A 60 16.96 -21.40 12.96
N ASP A 61 18.01 -20.91 13.61
CA ASP A 61 19.42 -21.28 13.47
C ASP A 61 19.86 -22.37 14.48
N PHE A 62 18.96 -22.80 15.36
CA PHE A 62 19.10 -23.96 16.25
C PHE A 62 17.82 -24.81 16.21
N ILE A 63 17.86 -26.03 16.77
CA ILE A 63 16.68 -26.90 16.90
C ILE A 63 16.06 -26.68 18.29
N PRO A 64 14.87 -26.07 18.39
CA PRO A 64 14.21 -25.90 19.68
C PRO A 64 13.85 -27.25 20.30
N GLU A 65 13.97 -27.37 21.64
CA GLU A 65 13.69 -28.61 22.37
C GLU A 65 12.26 -29.13 22.13
N VAL A 66 11.30 -28.22 21.96
CA VAL A 66 9.90 -28.56 21.74
C VAL A 66 9.60 -29.08 20.33
N LEU A 67 10.54 -28.97 19.38
CA LEU A 67 10.39 -29.47 18.01
C LEU A 67 10.81 -30.95 17.92
N HIS A 68 9.82 -31.83 17.93
CA HIS A 68 10.00 -33.24 17.59
C HIS A 68 9.91 -33.39 16.07
N ARG A 69 11.05 -33.59 15.40
CA ARG A 69 11.12 -33.69 13.93
C ARG A 69 10.71 -35.08 13.41
N ASP A 70 10.73 -36.09 14.27
CA ASP A 70 10.34 -37.48 14.00
C ASP A 70 8.85 -37.64 13.68
N VAL A 71 8.00 -36.68 14.08
CA VAL A 71 6.56 -36.72 13.76
C VAL A 71 6.21 -36.05 12.43
N VAL A 72 7.20 -35.49 11.72
CA VAL A 72 7.03 -34.82 10.43
C VAL A 72 7.46 -35.77 9.32
N ASP A 73 6.56 -36.06 8.38
CA ASP A 73 6.80 -37.06 7.32
C ASP A 73 7.57 -36.46 6.14
N LYS A 74 7.39 -35.16 5.87
CA LYS A 74 8.02 -34.46 4.74
C LYS A 74 8.31 -33.01 5.12
N TRP A 75 9.46 -32.49 4.69
CA TRP A 75 9.78 -31.07 4.80
C TRP A 75 9.75 -30.39 3.43
N ILE A 76 9.27 -29.16 3.38
CA ILE A 76 9.30 -28.29 2.19
C ILE A 76 9.96 -26.98 2.57
N LYS A 77 10.97 -26.58 1.80
CA LYS A 77 11.61 -25.27 1.94
C LYS A 77 10.83 -24.22 1.16
N THR A 78 10.61 -23.06 1.77
CA THR A 78 9.97 -21.90 1.12
C THR A 78 10.91 -20.69 1.14
N ASN A 79 10.83 -19.84 0.12
CA ASN A 79 11.51 -18.55 0.10
C ASN A 79 10.51 -17.41 0.40
N ASP A 80 11.04 -16.20 0.62
CA ASP A 80 10.23 -15.01 0.91
C ASP A 80 9.27 -14.65 -0.22
N GLN A 81 9.75 -14.68 -1.47
CA GLN A 81 8.97 -14.30 -2.64
C GLN A 81 7.69 -15.13 -2.76
N ASP A 82 7.83 -16.46 -2.75
CA ASP A 82 6.72 -17.39 -2.87
C ASP A 82 5.75 -17.25 -1.70
N SER A 83 6.29 -17.00 -0.50
CA SER A 83 5.50 -16.80 0.71
C SER A 83 4.62 -15.56 0.59
N PHE A 84 5.20 -14.40 0.27
CA PHE A 84 4.45 -13.14 0.19
C PHE A 84 3.51 -13.09 -1.01
N VAL A 85 3.91 -13.63 -2.17
CA VAL A 85 3.05 -13.73 -3.35
C VAL A 85 1.83 -14.62 -3.03
N MET A 86 2.04 -15.78 -2.39
CA MET A 86 0.93 -16.65 -2.01
C MET A 86 0.03 -16.02 -0.95
N ALA A 87 0.59 -15.31 0.05
CA ALA A 87 -0.20 -14.58 1.03
C ALA A 87 -1.12 -13.54 0.36
N ARG A 88 -0.60 -12.75 -0.58
CA ARG A 88 -1.39 -11.76 -1.35
C ARG A 88 -2.46 -12.44 -2.22
N ARG A 89 -2.17 -13.60 -2.82
CA ARG A 89 -3.18 -14.39 -3.54
C ARG A 89 -4.30 -14.86 -2.63
N MET A 90 -4.01 -15.39 -1.44
CA MET A 90 -5.05 -15.77 -0.48
C MET A 90 -5.94 -14.60 -0.06
N ILE A 91 -5.36 -13.40 0.12
CA ILE A 91 -6.14 -12.18 0.38
C ILE A 91 -7.05 -11.86 -0.82
N ARG A 92 -6.51 -11.89 -2.04
CA ARG A 92 -7.19 -11.47 -3.26
C ARG A 92 -8.26 -12.44 -3.75
N GLU A 93 -7.98 -13.73 -3.66
CA GLU A 93 -8.75 -14.83 -4.25
C GLU A 93 -9.74 -15.41 -3.24
N GLU A 94 -9.36 -15.49 -1.95
CA GLU A 94 -10.15 -16.15 -0.90
C GLU A 94 -10.64 -15.20 0.20
N GLY A 95 -10.22 -13.94 0.21
CA GLY A 95 -10.60 -12.96 1.24
C GLY A 95 -10.00 -13.23 2.63
N LEU A 96 -8.96 -14.06 2.71
CA LEU A 96 -8.31 -14.43 3.97
C LEU A 96 -7.19 -13.43 4.32
N LEU A 97 -7.46 -12.56 5.30
CA LEU A 97 -6.54 -11.52 5.78
C LEU A 97 -5.40 -12.09 6.66
N CYS A 98 -4.54 -12.90 6.04
CA CYS A 98 -3.49 -13.68 6.69
C CYS A 98 -2.07 -13.12 6.46
N GLY A 99 -1.10 -13.53 7.30
CA GLY A 99 0.29 -13.06 7.27
C GLY A 99 1.23 -13.79 6.31
N GLY A 100 2.53 -13.46 6.38
CA GLY A 100 3.57 -14.01 5.50
C GLY A 100 3.80 -15.52 5.66
N SER A 101 3.85 -16.01 6.90
CA SER A 101 4.02 -17.44 7.19
C SER A 101 2.81 -18.29 6.76
N CYS A 102 1.62 -17.68 6.74
CA CYS A 102 0.42 -18.28 6.14
C CYS A 102 0.64 -18.53 4.64
N GLY A 103 1.22 -17.54 3.96
CA GLY A 103 1.70 -17.64 2.59
C GLY A 103 2.67 -18.79 2.37
N SER A 104 3.69 -18.91 3.22
CA SER A 104 4.64 -20.04 3.18
C SER A 104 3.92 -21.39 3.30
N ALA A 105 3.03 -21.53 4.28
CA ALA A 105 2.29 -22.75 4.51
C ALA A 105 1.42 -23.14 3.30
N MET A 106 0.71 -22.17 2.71
CA MET A 106 -0.10 -22.41 1.52
C MET A 106 0.74 -22.69 0.26
N ALA A 107 1.86 -21.99 0.09
CA ALA A 107 2.79 -22.23 -1.03
C ALA A 107 3.36 -23.65 -0.99
N ALA A 108 3.72 -24.15 0.20
CA ALA A 108 4.11 -25.54 0.39
C ALA A 108 2.94 -26.51 0.20
N ALA A 109 1.74 -26.14 0.67
CA ALA A 109 0.55 -26.98 0.55
C ALA A 109 0.17 -27.25 -0.91
N VAL A 110 0.21 -26.25 -1.79
CA VAL A 110 -0.09 -26.45 -3.22
C VAL A 110 0.93 -27.35 -3.93
N ILE A 111 2.16 -27.43 -3.42
CA ILE A 111 3.19 -28.35 -3.91
C ILE A 111 2.93 -29.75 -3.36
N ALA A 112 2.73 -29.88 -2.04
CA ALA A 112 2.52 -31.16 -1.37
C ALA A 112 1.22 -31.85 -1.80
N ALA A 113 0.15 -31.09 -1.99
CA ALA A 113 -1.17 -31.61 -2.32
C ALA A 113 -1.27 -32.19 -3.73
N LYS A 114 -0.26 -32.02 -4.59
CA LYS A 114 -0.19 -32.69 -5.90
C LYS A 114 -0.19 -34.22 -5.78
N ASP A 115 0.24 -34.73 -4.63
CA ASP A 115 0.29 -36.16 -4.33
C ASP A 115 -1.09 -36.71 -3.86
N LEU A 116 -2.13 -35.87 -3.75
CA LEU A 116 -3.46 -36.26 -3.28
C LEU A 116 -4.41 -36.66 -4.43
N LEU A 117 -5.28 -37.62 -4.12
CA LEU A 117 -6.37 -38.09 -4.98
C LEU A 117 -7.68 -37.33 -4.69
N PRO A 118 -8.64 -37.32 -5.65
CA PRO A 118 -9.97 -36.76 -5.43
C PRO A 118 -10.62 -37.30 -4.15
N GLY A 119 -11.23 -36.39 -3.37
CA GLY A 119 -11.89 -36.72 -2.09
C GLY A 119 -10.96 -36.73 -0.87
N GLN A 120 -9.64 -36.74 -1.05
CA GLN A 120 -8.70 -36.55 0.05
C GLN A 120 -8.63 -35.07 0.47
N LYS A 121 -8.29 -34.84 1.75
CA LYS A 121 -8.31 -33.50 2.36
C LYS A 121 -6.90 -33.05 2.74
N CYS A 122 -6.58 -31.81 2.42
CA CYS A 122 -5.40 -31.09 2.89
C CYS A 122 -5.84 -29.96 3.82
N VAL A 123 -5.29 -29.93 5.03
CA VAL A 123 -5.53 -28.86 6.02
C VAL A 123 -4.24 -28.05 6.15
N VAL A 124 -4.36 -26.72 6.07
CA VAL A 124 -3.24 -25.78 6.15
C VAL A 124 -3.44 -24.85 7.35
N MET A 125 -2.41 -24.68 8.17
CA MET A 125 -2.46 -23.75 9.30
C MET A 125 -2.10 -22.33 8.83
N LEU A 126 -2.92 -21.34 9.19
CA LEU A 126 -2.67 -19.91 8.94
C LEU A 126 -2.40 -19.23 10.29
N PRO A 127 -1.13 -19.03 10.69
CA PRO A 127 -0.80 -18.67 12.07
C PRO A 127 -1.29 -17.29 12.54
N ASP A 128 -1.32 -16.29 11.65
CA ASP A 128 -1.60 -14.91 12.04
C ASP A 128 -2.24 -14.06 10.91
N SER A 129 -2.48 -12.79 11.22
CA SER A 129 -3.25 -11.85 10.37
C SER A 129 -2.38 -10.78 9.70
N THR A 130 -2.92 -10.12 8.67
CA THR A 130 -2.26 -9.00 7.97
C THR A 130 -1.88 -7.81 8.86
N ARG A 131 -2.52 -7.65 10.03
CA ARG A 131 -2.28 -6.52 10.95
C ARG A 131 -0.79 -6.31 11.25
N ASN A 132 -0.02 -7.38 11.39
CA ASN A 132 1.39 -7.31 11.75
C ASN A 132 2.27 -6.79 10.60
N TYR A 133 1.74 -6.72 9.37
CA TYR A 133 2.52 -6.54 8.14
C TYR A 133 1.96 -5.45 7.22
N MET A 134 1.13 -4.55 7.75
CA MET A 134 0.43 -3.50 6.98
C MET A 134 1.38 -2.64 6.13
N THR A 135 2.60 -2.41 6.61
CA THR A 135 3.63 -1.61 5.92
C THR A 135 4.74 -2.44 5.28
N LYS A 136 4.64 -3.78 5.30
CA LYS A 136 5.58 -4.72 4.66
C LYS A 136 4.94 -5.29 3.40
N PHE A 137 4.80 -6.61 3.29
CA PHE A 137 4.34 -7.31 2.09
C PHE A 137 2.95 -6.89 1.56
N LEU A 138 2.13 -6.23 2.40
CA LEU A 138 0.86 -5.67 1.95
C LEU A 138 1.07 -4.46 1.02
N SER A 139 2.15 -3.71 1.21
CA SER A 139 2.57 -2.58 0.38
C SER A 139 3.23 -3.06 -0.92
N ASP A 140 2.73 -2.60 -2.06
CA ASP A 140 3.34 -2.86 -3.37
C ASP A 140 4.75 -2.28 -3.48
N ASP A 141 4.97 -1.08 -2.94
CA ASP A 141 6.29 -0.44 -2.91
C ASP A 141 7.31 -1.30 -2.18
N TRP A 142 6.95 -1.82 -1.00
CA TRP A 142 7.84 -2.68 -0.21
C TRP A 142 8.13 -3.99 -0.95
N MET A 143 7.11 -4.61 -1.54
CA MET A 143 7.27 -5.84 -2.34
C MET A 143 8.17 -5.62 -3.56
N TYR A 144 8.12 -4.43 -4.15
CA TYR A 144 8.97 -4.05 -5.28
C TYR A 144 10.41 -3.78 -4.85
N ASP A 145 10.62 -3.03 -3.78
CA ASP A 145 11.96 -2.68 -3.28
C ASP A 145 12.77 -3.92 -2.89
N HIS A 146 12.10 -4.99 -2.44
CA HIS A 146 12.70 -6.28 -2.12
C HIS A 146 12.76 -7.25 -3.31
N GLY A 147 12.28 -6.83 -4.49
CA GLY A 147 12.33 -7.62 -5.72
C GLY A 147 11.37 -8.83 -5.78
N TYR A 148 10.40 -8.93 -4.87
CA TYR A 148 9.47 -10.06 -4.80
C TYR A 148 8.36 -9.99 -5.84
N VAL A 149 7.95 -8.78 -6.21
CA VAL A 149 7.12 -8.57 -7.39
C VAL A 149 7.90 -7.79 -8.42
N GLN A 150 7.69 -8.16 -9.68
CA GLN A 150 7.97 -7.20 -10.74
C GLN A 150 7.05 -6.02 -10.52
N ASN A 151 7.59 -4.81 -10.59
CA ASN A 151 6.79 -3.61 -10.45
C ASN A 151 5.65 -3.66 -11.47
N LEU A 152 4.41 -3.85 -11.01
CA LEU A 152 3.25 -3.73 -11.88
C LEU A 152 2.87 -2.26 -12.09
N ASP A 153 3.46 -1.33 -11.30
CA ASP A 153 3.40 0.13 -11.45
C ASP A 153 4.59 0.72 -12.26
N LYS A 154 5.63 -0.07 -12.55
CA LYS A 154 6.58 0.13 -13.68
C LYS A 154 6.31 -0.84 -14.83
N LYS A 155 5.36 -1.77 -14.73
CA LYS A 155 4.47 -2.00 -15.85
C LYS A 155 3.52 -0.82 -15.89
N PRO A 156 3.26 -0.31 -17.07
CA PRO A 156 3.44 1.10 -17.15
C PRO A 156 2.04 1.69 -17.17
N ALA A 157 1.72 2.52 -16.17
CA ALA A 157 0.97 3.73 -16.50
C ALA A 157 1.58 4.29 -17.80
N ASN A 158 2.92 4.32 -17.91
CA ASN A 158 3.76 4.50 -19.12
C ASN A 158 3.35 3.76 -20.44
N GLN A 159 2.35 2.87 -20.47
CA GLN A 159 1.77 2.18 -21.65
C GLN A 159 0.39 2.76 -21.97
N ALA A 160 -0.34 3.19 -20.94
CA ALA A 160 -1.47 4.06 -21.14
C ALA A 160 -0.96 5.33 -21.81
N TRP A 161 -1.63 5.72 -22.89
CA TRP A 161 -1.19 6.80 -23.76
C TRP A 161 -0.98 8.14 -23.02
N TRP A 162 -1.64 8.30 -21.87
CA TRP A 162 -1.68 9.52 -21.07
C TRP A 162 -0.58 9.61 -20.00
N ALA A 163 0.03 8.52 -19.58
CA ALA A 163 0.83 8.56 -18.34
C ALA A 163 2.15 9.32 -18.41
N LYS A 164 2.78 9.34 -19.59
CA LYS A 164 3.98 10.14 -19.86
C LYS A 164 3.66 11.60 -20.17
N LYS A 165 2.38 11.94 -20.29
CA LYS A 165 1.95 13.32 -20.47
C LYS A 165 2.18 14.08 -19.17
N PHE A 166 2.32 15.39 -19.32
CA PHE A 166 2.57 16.28 -18.18
C PHE A 166 1.28 16.89 -17.67
N VAL A 167 1.28 17.32 -16.41
CA VAL A 167 0.18 18.08 -15.80
C VAL A 167 -0.17 19.32 -16.63
N SER A 168 0.79 19.95 -17.30
CA SER A 168 0.56 21.07 -18.23
C SER A 168 -0.34 20.74 -19.43
N GLU A 169 -0.55 19.46 -19.74
CA GLU A 169 -1.44 19.03 -20.83
C GLU A 169 -2.90 18.88 -20.39
N LEU A 170 -3.20 18.97 -19.09
CA LEU A 170 -4.56 19.05 -18.59
C LEU A 170 -5.15 20.44 -18.85
N PRO A 171 -6.49 20.58 -18.98
CA PRO A 171 -7.14 21.88 -19.00
C PRO A 171 -7.05 22.52 -17.61
N LEU A 172 -5.94 23.21 -17.34
CA LEU A 172 -5.70 23.88 -16.07
C LEU A 172 -6.43 25.23 -16.06
N ASN A 173 -7.40 25.37 -15.16
CA ASN A 173 -8.03 26.65 -14.88
C ASN A 173 -7.28 27.34 -13.74
N VAL A 174 -6.97 28.63 -13.93
CA VAL A 174 -6.37 29.45 -12.88
C VAL A 174 -7.42 29.61 -11.76
N PRO A 175 -7.16 29.10 -10.55
CA PRO A 175 -8.16 29.13 -9.49
C PRO A 175 -8.24 30.53 -8.90
N TYR A 176 -9.44 30.92 -8.47
CA TYR A 176 -9.60 32.05 -7.56
C TYR A 176 -8.97 31.69 -6.21
N THR A 177 -8.32 32.67 -5.59
CA THR A 177 -7.73 32.52 -4.26
C THR A 177 -8.44 33.40 -3.27
N ILE A 178 -8.48 32.97 -2.01
CA ILE A 178 -9.12 33.70 -0.92
C ILE A 178 -8.14 33.90 0.24
N THR A 179 -8.41 34.87 1.09
CA THR A 179 -7.62 35.11 2.31
C THR A 179 -8.10 34.24 3.46
N ALA A 180 -7.18 33.94 4.39
CA ALA A 180 -7.48 33.11 5.57
C ALA A 180 -8.53 33.69 6.52
N SER A 181 -8.80 34.99 6.43
CA SER A 181 -9.77 35.74 7.24
C SER A 181 -11.18 35.77 6.62
N LEU A 182 -11.35 35.37 5.36
CA LEU A 182 -12.65 35.38 4.70
C LEU A 182 -13.66 34.49 5.46
N PRO A 183 -14.91 34.95 5.70
CA PRO A 183 -15.92 34.11 6.34
C PRO A 183 -16.29 32.88 5.51
N CYS A 184 -16.55 31.75 6.17
CA CYS A 184 -16.95 30.50 5.53
C CYS A 184 -18.17 30.66 4.63
N LYS A 185 -19.15 31.49 5.01
CA LYS A 185 -20.31 31.80 4.18
C LYS A 185 -19.91 32.39 2.82
N GLU A 186 -19.07 33.42 2.83
CA GLU A 186 -18.62 34.09 1.61
C GLU A 186 -17.80 33.13 0.74
N ALA A 187 -17.00 32.25 1.35
CA ALA A 187 -16.28 31.22 0.63
C ALA A 187 -17.21 30.23 -0.11
N VAL A 188 -18.33 29.83 0.52
CA VAL A 188 -19.36 29.00 -0.13
C VAL A 188 -20.02 29.75 -1.30
N ASP A 189 -20.32 31.03 -1.11
CA ASP A 189 -20.91 31.86 -2.16
C ASP A 189 -19.97 31.97 -3.39
N ILE A 190 -18.65 32.12 -3.17
CA ILE A 190 -17.64 32.12 -4.24
C ILE A 190 -17.56 30.76 -4.93
N LEU A 191 -17.46 29.66 -4.18
CA LEU A 191 -17.41 28.29 -4.76
C LEU A 191 -18.59 28.06 -5.73
N LYS A 192 -19.80 28.44 -5.29
CA LYS A 192 -21.03 28.28 -6.07
C LYS A 192 -21.10 29.22 -7.27
N ALA A 193 -20.75 30.49 -7.11
CA ALA A 193 -20.84 31.48 -8.18
C ALA A 193 -19.84 31.20 -9.30
N GLU A 194 -18.63 30.80 -8.93
CA GLU A 194 -17.53 30.58 -9.86
C GLU A 194 -17.46 29.12 -10.37
N GLY A 195 -18.25 28.21 -9.79
CA GLY A 195 -18.33 26.81 -10.23
C GLY A 195 -17.09 25.98 -9.89
N PHE A 196 -16.41 26.31 -8.79
CA PHE A 196 -15.24 25.56 -8.32
C PHE A 196 -15.59 24.71 -7.11
N ASP A 197 -15.02 23.51 -7.04
CA ASP A 197 -15.15 22.64 -5.86
C ASP A 197 -14.13 22.97 -4.75
N ASN A 198 -13.08 23.72 -5.10
CA ASN A 198 -11.96 24.03 -4.23
C ASN A 198 -11.44 25.46 -4.43
N LEU A 199 -11.07 26.14 -3.34
CA LEU A 199 -10.40 27.44 -3.37
C LEU A 199 -9.10 27.40 -2.57
N PRO A 200 -7.95 27.74 -3.17
CA PRO A 200 -6.71 27.92 -2.43
C PRO A 200 -6.77 29.14 -1.52
N VAL A 201 -6.27 28.96 -0.30
CA VAL A 201 -6.16 30.00 0.71
C VAL A 201 -4.75 30.54 0.71
N VAL A 202 -4.62 31.86 0.61
CA VAL A 202 -3.34 32.57 0.60
C VAL A 202 -3.23 33.56 1.76
N ASP A 203 -1.99 33.87 2.16
CA ASP A 203 -1.70 34.95 3.09
C ASP A 203 -1.55 36.32 2.39
N GLU A 204 -1.21 37.36 3.15
CA GLU A 204 -1.01 38.72 2.66
C GLU A 204 0.13 38.84 1.64
N GLN A 205 1.10 37.91 1.67
CA GLN A 205 2.22 37.83 0.74
C GLN A 205 1.86 36.98 -0.51
N ASN A 206 0.62 36.48 -0.59
CA ASN A 206 0.10 35.48 -1.53
C ASN A 206 0.82 34.12 -1.47
N ALA A 207 1.40 33.75 -0.34
CA ALA A 207 1.88 32.39 -0.15
C ALA A 207 0.69 31.47 0.20
N ILE A 208 0.75 30.24 -0.31
CA ILE A 208 -0.32 29.26 -0.14
C ILE A 208 -0.27 28.69 1.28
N VAL A 209 -1.32 28.92 2.07
CA VAL A 209 -1.42 28.48 3.46
C VAL A 209 -2.44 27.36 3.68
N GLY A 210 -3.33 27.13 2.70
CA GLY A 210 -4.34 26.09 2.79
C GLY A 210 -5.16 25.92 1.51
N VAL A 211 -6.11 25.00 1.56
CA VAL A 211 -7.17 24.85 0.56
C VAL A 211 -8.48 24.55 1.28
N ILE A 212 -9.56 25.17 0.83
CA ILE A 212 -10.92 24.79 1.24
C ILE A 212 -11.62 24.06 0.09
N SER A 213 -12.55 23.17 0.42
CA SER A 213 -13.41 22.51 -0.54
C SER A 213 -14.85 22.53 -0.07
N GLU A 214 -15.79 22.40 -1.00
CA GLU A 214 -17.22 22.31 -0.69
C GLU A 214 -17.49 21.17 0.31
N GLY A 215 -16.91 19.99 0.06
CA GLY A 215 -17.07 18.82 0.92
C GLY A 215 -16.54 19.04 2.34
N ASN A 216 -15.40 19.73 2.48
CA ASN A 216 -14.80 20.05 3.77
C ASN A 216 -15.65 21.05 4.57
N LEU A 217 -16.08 22.14 3.93
CA LEU A 217 -16.96 23.13 4.55
C LEU A 217 -18.29 22.48 4.96
N THR A 218 -18.87 21.64 4.10
CA THR A 218 -20.10 20.90 4.38
C THR A 218 -19.94 19.97 5.59
N ALA A 219 -18.86 19.20 5.65
CA ALA A 219 -18.58 18.27 6.74
C ALA A 219 -18.35 18.95 8.10
N GLN A 220 -18.03 20.26 8.11
CA GLN A 220 -17.82 21.02 9.34
C GLN A 220 -19.03 21.90 9.70
N LEU A 221 -19.71 22.50 8.71
CA LEU A 221 -20.89 23.35 8.92
C LEU A 221 -22.12 22.54 9.32
N LEU A 222 -22.40 21.40 8.65
CA LEU A 222 -23.58 20.59 8.92
C LEU A 222 -23.67 20.08 10.37
N PRO A 223 -22.60 19.50 10.97
CA PRO A 223 -22.63 19.11 12.37
C PRO A 223 -22.42 20.30 13.34
N GLY A 224 -22.28 21.53 12.85
CA GLY A 224 -22.08 22.73 13.67
C GLY A 224 -20.70 22.85 14.32
N ARG A 225 -19.66 22.23 13.74
CA ARG A 225 -18.27 22.34 14.25
C ARG A 225 -17.67 23.72 13.99
N ILE A 226 -18.15 24.40 12.94
CA ILE A 226 -17.83 25.79 12.60
C ILE A 226 -19.11 26.55 12.28
N LEU A 227 -19.09 27.87 12.45
CA LEU A 227 -20.20 28.75 12.11
C LEU A 227 -20.01 29.38 10.72
N PRO A 228 -21.07 29.79 10.01
CA PRO A 228 -20.94 30.49 8.73
C PRO A 228 -20.13 31.79 8.79
N SER A 229 -20.11 32.46 9.95
CA SER A 229 -19.33 33.68 10.21
C SER A 229 -17.88 33.40 10.62
N ASP A 230 -17.51 32.14 10.88
CA ASP A 230 -16.13 31.80 11.22
C ASP A 230 -15.20 31.99 10.01
N PRO A 231 -13.93 32.35 10.23
CA PRO A 231 -12.96 32.47 9.15
C PRO A 231 -12.57 31.11 8.57
N VAL A 232 -12.30 31.06 7.26
CA VAL A 232 -11.88 29.83 6.55
C VAL A 232 -10.61 29.19 7.12
N SER A 233 -9.76 29.94 7.82
CA SER A 233 -8.60 29.41 8.55
C SER A 233 -8.93 28.32 9.57
N LYS A 234 -10.16 28.28 10.11
CA LYS A 234 -10.63 27.21 11.00
C LYS A 234 -10.99 25.92 10.27
N ALA A 235 -11.34 26.02 8.98
CA ALA A 235 -11.85 24.90 8.20
C ALA A 235 -10.82 24.33 7.23
N MET A 236 -9.89 25.14 6.70
CA MET A 236 -9.01 24.78 5.59
C MET A 236 -8.11 23.56 5.85
N TYR A 237 -7.84 22.81 4.78
CA TYR A 237 -6.78 21.80 4.77
C TYR A 237 -5.41 22.48 4.72
N LYS A 238 -4.53 22.11 5.64
CA LYS A 238 -3.12 22.56 5.67
C LYS A 238 -2.17 21.58 5.01
N GLN A 239 -2.57 20.32 4.90
CA GLN A 239 -1.81 19.27 4.23
C GLN A 239 -2.43 19.01 2.87
N PHE A 240 -1.65 19.24 1.83
CA PHE A 240 -2.02 19.01 0.44
C PHE A 240 -0.75 18.82 -0.38
N LYS A 241 -0.88 18.13 -1.52
CA LYS A 241 0.24 17.93 -2.44
C LYS A 241 0.36 19.07 -3.43
N LYS A 242 1.58 19.60 -3.55
CA LYS A 242 1.98 20.55 -4.59
C LYS A 242 2.66 19.75 -5.70
N VAL A 243 2.26 19.98 -6.94
CA VAL A 243 2.85 19.38 -8.14
C VAL A 243 3.30 20.48 -9.09
N SER A 244 4.27 20.17 -9.94
CA SER A 244 4.72 21.11 -10.97
C SER A 244 3.96 20.86 -12.28
N THR A 245 4.03 21.81 -13.20
CA THR A 245 3.55 21.62 -14.58
C THR A 245 4.25 20.47 -15.32
N HIS A 246 5.47 20.10 -14.89
CA HIS A 246 6.27 19.00 -15.45
C HIS A 246 6.11 17.67 -14.69
N THR A 247 5.25 17.61 -13.69
CA THR A 247 4.89 16.34 -13.04
C THR A 247 4.15 15.47 -14.06
N THR A 248 4.43 14.16 -14.07
CA THR A 248 3.77 13.23 -15.00
C THR A 248 2.36 12.91 -14.55
N LEU A 249 1.44 12.62 -15.49
CA LEU A 249 0.08 12.22 -15.14
C LEU A 249 0.04 10.89 -14.37
N SER A 250 1.00 9.98 -14.61
CA SER A 250 1.14 8.76 -13.79
C SER A 250 1.40 9.07 -12.32
N GLU A 251 2.30 10.02 -12.06
CA GLU A 251 2.64 10.43 -10.71
C GLU A 251 1.46 11.14 -10.06
N LEU A 252 0.76 12.00 -10.82
CA LEU A 252 -0.48 12.63 -10.39
C LEU A 252 -1.57 11.61 -10.02
N SER A 253 -1.73 10.54 -10.81
CA SER A 253 -2.69 9.46 -10.51
C SER A 253 -2.43 8.81 -9.15
N ARG A 254 -1.16 8.55 -8.80
CA ARG A 254 -0.78 7.96 -7.51
C ARG A 254 -1.00 8.91 -6.34
N ILE A 255 -0.82 10.22 -6.56
CA ILE A 255 -1.17 11.23 -5.57
C ILE A 255 -2.66 11.10 -5.23
N PHE A 256 -3.52 10.89 -6.23
CA PHE A 256 -4.96 10.78 -6.00
C PHE A 256 -5.39 9.54 -5.21
N ASP A 257 -4.57 8.51 -5.07
CA ASP A 257 -4.88 7.35 -4.23
C ASP A 257 -4.95 7.71 -2.74
N LYS A 258 -4.32 8.84 -2.35
CA LYS A 258 -4.30 9.36 -0.97
C LYS A 258 -4.97 10.72 -0.84
N ASP A 259 -4.81 11.58 -1.84
CA ASP A 259 -5.24 12.99 -1.82
C ASP A 259 -6.42 13.23 -2.78
N HIS A 260 -7.37 14.10 -2.44
CA HIS A 260 -8.55 14.34 -3.29
C HIS A 260 -8.27 15.34 -4.44
N PHE A 261 -7.24 16.16 -4.30
CA PHE A 261 -6.81 17.17 -5.26
C PHE A 261 -5.29 17.38 -5.15
N ALA A 262 -4.69 17.98 -6.17
CA ALA A 262 -3.33 18.48 -6.13
C ALA A 262 -3.26 19.93 -6.60
N LEU A 263 -2.40 20.73 -5.98
CA LEU A 263 -2.16 22.12 -6.36
C LEU A 263 -1.01 22.19 -7.37
N VAL A 264 -1.30 22.66 -8.57
CA VAL A 264 -0.29 22.90 -9.59
C VAL A 264 0.37 24.25 -9.31
N VAL A 265 1.66 24.22 -9.04
CA VAL A 265 2.45 25.42 -8.71
C VAL A 265 3.61 25.59 -9.68
N THR A 266 3.97 26.84 -9.95
CA THR A 266 5.17 27.21 -10.68
C THR A 266 6.01 28.17 -9.87
N GLU A 267 7.32 28.15 -10.06
CA GLU A 267 8.23 29.09 -9.41
C GLU A 267 8.44 30.32 -10.30
N GLN A 268 8.10 31.49 -9.77
CA GLN A 268 8.37 32.77 -10.40
C GLN A 268 9.58 33.42 -9.73
N ARG A 269 10.63 33.71 -10.51
CA ARG A 269 11.80 34.47 -10.04
C ARG A 269 11.63 35.94 -10.37
N ARG A 270 11.61 36.79 -9.34
CA ARG A 270 11.58 38.25 -9.44
C ARG A 270 12.97 38.80 -9.17
N TYR A 271 13.48 39.60 -10.09
CA TYR A 271 14.72 40.34 -9.92
C TYR A 271 14.40 41.75 -9.44
N SER A 272 14.99 42.16 -8.33
CA SER A 272 14.85 43.50 -7.74
C SER A 272 16.16 44.27 -7.86
N ALA A 273 16.09 45.61 -7.78
CA ALA A 273 17.27 46.47 -7.82
C ALA A 273 18.28 46.06 -6.73
N GLY A 274 19.57 45.96 -7.08
CA GLY A 274 20.62 45.46 -6.18
C GLY A 274 20.93 43.96 -6.28
N GLY A 275 20.38 43.24 -7.26
CA GLY A 275 20.72 41.84 -7.52
C GLY A 275 20.01 40.83 -6.61
N VAL A 276 19.03 41.28 -5.82
CA VAL A 276 18.20 40.40 -5.00
C VAL A 276 17.24 39.64 -5.91
N VAL A 277 17.28 38.31 -5.81
CA VAL A 277 16.37 37.39 -6.53
C VAL A 277 15.40 36.80 -5.52
N GLU A 278 14.11 37.11 -5.66
CA GLU A 278 13.04 36.50 -4.88
C GLU A 278 12.36 35.42 -5.71
N THR A 279 12.22 34.21 -5.15
CA THR A 279 11.47 33.12 -5.80
C THR A 279 10.13 32.97 -5.09
N LYS A 280 9.03 33.12 -5.83
CA LYS A 280 7.66 33.01 -5.32
C LYS A 280 6.94 31.86 -6.02
N SER A 281 6.25 31.02 -5.25
CA SER A 281 5.37 30.01 -5.81
C SER A 281 4.05 30.64 -6.23
N VAL A 282 3.68 30.47 -7.49
CA VAL A 282 2.42 30.94 -8.07
C VAL A 282 1.53 29.74 -8.34
N ILE A 283 0.25 29.84 -7.99
CA ILE A 283 -0.73 28.79 -8.27
C ILE A 283 -1.11 28.87 -9.75
N PHE A 284 -0.94 27.77 -10.46
CA PHE A 284 -1.28 27.64 -11.87
C PHE A 284 -2.60 26.90 -12.08
N GLY A 285 -3.00 26.06 -11.12
CA GLY A 285 -4.22 25.25 -11.22
C GLY A 285 -4.49 24.46 -9.95
N VAL A 286 -5.74 24.03 -9.79
CA VAL A 286 -6.10 22.90 -8.92
C VAL A 286 -6.51 21.76 -9.87
N VAL A 287 -5.95 20.57 -9.66
CA VAL A 287 -6.31 19.38 -10.43
C VAL A 287 -6.90 18.32 -9.52
N THR A 288 -7.91 17.64 -10.01
CA THR A 288 -8.65 16.58 -9.33
C THR A 288 -8.60 15.28 -10.14
N ARG A 289 -9.07 14.19 -9.53
CA ARG A 289 -9.23 12.91 -10.23
C ARG A 289 -10.18 13.01 -11.44
N ILE A 290 -11.18 13.90 -11.39
CA ILE A 290 -12.13 14.11 -12.49
C ILE A 290 -11.43 14.76 -13.69
N ASP A 291 -10.52 15.70 -13.47
CA ASP A 291 -9.77 16.34 -14.55
C ASP A 291 -8.89 15.32 -15.29
N LEU A 292 -8.21 14.46 -14.52
CA LEU A 292 -7.42 13.37 -15.09
C LEU A 292 -8.31 12.38 -15.85
N LEU A 293 -9.46 11.98 -15.29
CA LEU A 293 -10.40 11.08 -15.96
C LEU A 293 -10.91 11.68 -17.27
N THR A 294 -11.32 12.95 -17.25
CA THR A 294 -11.80 13.69 -18.42
C THR A 294 -10.76 13.73 -19.52
N PHE A 295 -9.49 14.01 -19.16
CA PHE A 295 -8.37 13.97 -20.11
C PHE A 295 -8.17 12.58 -20.73
N ILE A 296 -8.26 11.52 -19.92
CA ILE A 296 -8.11 10.14 -20.38
C ILE A 296 -9.23 9.74 -21.35
N THR A 297 -10.47 10.16 -21.07
CA THR A 297 -11.64 9.83 -21.89
C THR A 297 -11.82 10.73 -23.10
N ALA A 298 -11.15 11.89 -23.16
CA ALA A 298 -11.23 12.82 -24.29
C ALA A 298 -10.56 12.28 -25.57
N LYS A 299 -9.81 11.18 -25.48
CA LYS A 299 -9.15 10.54 -26.61
C LYS A 299 -9.90 9.26 -26.97
N GLU A 300 -10.82 9.37 -27.92
CA GLU A 300 -11.33 8.24 -28.71
C GLU A 300 -10.22 7.67 -29.60
#